data_AF-A0A1Q3T385-F1
#
_entry.id   AF-A0A1Q3T385-F1
#
_cell.length_a   1.000
_cell.length_b   1.000
_cell.length_c   1.000
_cell.angle_alpha   90.00
_cell.angle_beta   90.00
_cell.angle_gamma   90.00
#
_symmetry.space_group_name_H-M   'P 1'
#
loop_
_entity.id
_entity.type
_entity.pdbx_description
1 polymer ?
#
loop_
_entity_poly.entity_id
_entity_poly.type
_entity_poly.pdbx_seq_one_letter_code
_entity_poly.pdbx_strand_id
1 'polypeptide(L)' 'MKMNFRQITELLLTTGIMALIMSGMMMTYHFGFNETMLKMWKQTYPVAWAVAIPGIMTAKKIVRFLMGILFKSAPLNH' A
#
# COMPACT_ATOMS: atom_id res chain seq x y z
N MET A 1 -10.35 17.52 7.36
CA MET A 1 -10.77 16.12 7.55
C MET A 1 -9.87 15.48 8.59
N LYS A 2 -10.30 15.41 9.86
CA LYS A 2 -9.53 14.75 10.93
C LYS A 2 -9.71 13.23 10.74
N MET A 3 -8.65 12.53 10.34
CA MET A 3 -8.67 11.07 10.32
C MET A 3 -8.63 10.58 11.77
N ASN A 4 -9.55 9.69 12.15
CA ASN A 4 -9.59 9.12 13.48
C ASN A 4 -8.43 8.13 13.67
N PHE A 5 -7.92 7.99 14.90
CA PHE A 5 -6.81 7.09 15.23
C PHE A 5 -7.03 5.66 14.72
N ARG A 6 -8.26 5.16 14.85
CA ARG A 6 -8.70 3.87 14.30
C ARG A 6 -8.51 3.74 12.79
N GLN A 7 -8.82 4.78 12.02
CA GLN A 7 -8.68 4.77 10.56
C GLN A 7 -7.21 4.82 10.12
N ILE A 8 -6.35 5.46 10.93
CA ILE A 8 -4.91 5.49 10.69
C ILE A 8 -4.31 4.10 10.91
N THR A 9 -4.66 3.45 12.02
CA THR A 9 -4.16 2.10 12.32
C THR A 9 -4.67 1.06 11.33
N GLU A 10 -5.93 1.13 10.92
CA GLU A 10 -6.50 0.26 9.87
C GLU A 10 -5.75 0.42 8.53
N LEU A 11 -5.48 1.66 8.09
CA LEU A 11 -4.69 1.93 6.88
C LEU A 11 -3.26 1.40 6.97
N LEU A 12 -2.63 1.58 8.13
CA LEU A 12 -1.25 1.21 8.35
C LEU A 12 -1.09 -0.33 8.42
N LEU A 13 -2.02 -1.02 9.06
CA LEU A 13 -2.09 -2.49 9.07
C LEU A 13 -2.38 -3.05 7.69
N THR A 14 -3.37 -2.50 6.98
CA THR A 14 -3.76 -2.99 5.64
C THR A 14 -2.60 -2.85 4.65
N THR A 15 -1.89 -1.73 4.68
CA THR A 15 -0.76 -1.47 3.80
C THR A 15 0.47 -2.31 4.18
N GLY A 16 0.68 -2.56 5.48
CA GLY A 16 1.68 -3.52 5.96
C GLY A 16 1.42 -4.93 5.45
N ILE A 17 0.21 -5.45 5.67
CA ILE A 17 -0.16 -6.81 5.23
C ILE A 17 -0.03 -6.95 3.70
N MET A 18 -0.51 -5.97 2.93
CA MET A 18 -0.42 -6.02 1.47
C MET A 18 1.03 -5.95 0.97
N ALA A 19 1.86 -5.09 1.58
CA ALA A 19 3.27 -5.01 1.26
C ALA A 19 4.01 -6.30 1.62
N LEU A 20 3.66 -6.95 2.73
CA LEU A 20 4.26 -8.20 3.18
C LEU A 20 3.96 -9.32 2.19
N ILE A 21 2.70 -9.45 1.77
CA ILE A 21 2.28 -10.45 0.80
C ILE A 21 2.95 -10.20 -0.55
N MET A 22 2.87 -8.97 -1.08
CA MET A 22 3.41 -8.66 -2.43
C MET A 22 4.94 -8.81 -2.49
N SER A 23 5.66 -8.29 -1.50
CA SER A 23 7.12 -8.44 -1.45
C SER A 23 7.56 -9.89 -1.27
N GLY A 24 6.84 -10.66 -0.45
CA GLY A 24 7.10 -12.08 -0.25
C GLY A 24 6.87 -12.90 -1.52
N MET A 25 5.75 -12.65 -2.23
CA MET A 25 5.46 -13.32 -3.51
C MET A 25 6.50 -12.96 -4.58
N MET A 26 6.87 -11.68 -4.72
CA MET A 26 7.84 -11.23 -5.72
C MET A 26 9.24 -11.82 -5.47
N MET A 27 9.69 -11.85 -4.21
CA MET A 27 10.96 -12.49 -3.83
C MET A 27 10.93 -14.00 -4.06
N THR A 28 9.82 -14.66 -3.75
CA THR A 28 9.66 -16.10 -4.01
C THR A 28 9.68 -16.41 -5.50
N TYR A 29 9.03 -15.58 -6.31
CA TYR A 29 9.01 -15.74 -7.76
C TYR A 29 10.40 -15.55 -8.37
N HIS A 30 11.19 -14.59 -7.88
CA HIS A 30 12.48 -14.25 -8.47
C HIS A 30 13.64 -15.13 -7.98
N PHE A 31 13.66 -15.49 -6.69
CA PHE A 31 14.78 -16.21 -6.06
C PHE A 31 14.44 -17.66 -5.66
N GLY A 32 13.17 -18.06 -5.77
CA GLY A 32 12.68 -19.32 -5.20
C GLY A 32 12.54 -19.27 -3.69
N PHE A 33 11.97 -20.33 -3.11
CA PHE A 33 11.80 -20.44 -1.65
C PHE A 33 13.08 -21.02 -1.02
N ASN A 34 13.97 -20.17 -0.52
CA ASN A 34 15.21 -20.57 0.15
C ASN A 34 15.52 -19.69 1.38
N GLU A 35 16.46 -20.14 2.23
CA GLU A 35 16.81 -19.40 3.46
C GLU A 35 17.42 -18.02 3.20
N THR A 36 18.13 -17.85 2.09
CA THR A 36 18.76 -16.59 1.69
C THR A 36 17.71 -15.52 1.36
N MET A 37 16.67 -15.92 0.64
CA MET A 37 15.51 -15.08 0.32
C MET A 37 14.83 -14.62 1.60
N LEU A 38 14.62 -15.54 2.55
CA LEU A 38 13.93 -15.24 3.80
C LEU A 38 14.75 -14.28 4.70
N LYS A 39 16.09 -14.40 4.69
CA LYS A 39 17.00 -13.47 5.38
C LYS A 39 16.99 -12.08 4.73
N MET A 40 17.12 -11.99 3.41
CA MET A 40 17.08 -10.70 2.70
C MET A 40 15.71 -10.04 2.84
N TRP A 41 14.63 -10.79 2.65
CA TRP A 41 13.27 -10.29 2.72
C TRP A 41 12.94 -9.68 4.09
N LYS A 42 13.33 -10.35 5.18
CA LYS A 42 13.16 -9.81 6.55
C LYS A 42 13.90 -8.49 6.77
N GLN A 43 15.05 -8.28 6.14
CA GLN A 43 15.83 -7.05 6.27
C GLN A 43 15.31 -5.93 5.37
N THR A 44 14.86 -6.25 4.16
CA THR A 44 14.42 -5.27 3.16
C THR A 44 12.98 -4.83 3.37
N TYR A 45 12.09 -5.72 3.84
CA TYR A 45 10.68 -5.44 4.02
C TYR A 45 10.37 -4.22 4.92
N PRO A 46 10.97 -4.07 6.12
CA PRO A 46 10.68 -2.92 7.00
C PRO A 46 11.05 -1.59 6.35
N VAL A 47 12.17 -1.55 5.63
CA VAL A 47 12.66 -0.37 4.92
C VAL A 47 11.73 -0.03 3.76
N ALA A 48 11.36 -1.02 2.94
CA ALA A 48 10.44 -0.84 1.83
C ALA A 48 9.05 -0.37 2.30
N TRP A 49 8.56 -0.92 3.41
CA TRP A 49 7.28 -0.52 3.99
C TRP A 49 7.30 0.92 4.53
N ALA A 50 8.38 1.32 5.21
CA ALA A 50 8.54 2.70 5.68
C ALA A 50 8.55 3.72 4.52
N VAL A 51 9.16 3.37 3.39
CA VAL A 51 9.18 4.20 2.18
C VAL A 51 7.83 4.22 1.46
N ALA A 52 7.04 3.14 1.57
CA ALA A 52 5.72 3.04 0.93
C ALA A 52 4.65 3.93 1.60
N ILE A 53 4.73 4.16 2.91
CA ILE A 53 3.74 4.95 3.69
C ILE A 53 3.54 6.36 3.09
N PRO A 54 4.60 7.16 2.81
CA PRO A 54 4.46 8.43 2.10
C PRO A 54 3.80 8.30 0.72
N GLY A 55 4.15 7.26 -0.04
CA GLY A 55 3.61 7.00 -1.38
C GLY A 55 2.11 6.73 -1.38
N ILE A 56 1.59 6.05 -0.36
CA ILE A 56 0.16 5.80 -0.21
C ILE A 56 -0.61 7.09 0.11
N MET A 57 -0.02 7.99 0.90
CA MET A 57 -0.63 9.29 1.20
C MET A 57 -0.75 10.16 -0.04
N THR A 58 0.27 10.19 -0.90
CA THR A 58 0.23 10.92 -2.18
C THR A 58 -0.73 10.25 -3.17
N ALA A 59 -0.69 8.93 -3.31
CA ALA A 59 -1.63 8.17 -4.13
C ALA A 59 -3.09 8.44 -3.72
N LYS A 60 -3.42 8.46 -2.43
CA LYS A 60 -4.78 8.77 -1.94
C LYS A 60 -5.24 10.18 -2.31
N LYS A 61 -4.31 11.15 -2.42
CA LYS A 61 -4.63 12.51 -2.91
C LYS A 61 -4.94 12.48 -4.40
N ILE A 62 -4.13 11.75 -5.18
CA ILE A 62 -4.29 11.60 -6.63
C ILE A 62 -5.59 10.85 -6.97
N VAL A 63 -5.88 9.73 -6.31
CA VAL A 63 -7.10 8.95 -6.52
C VAL A 63 -8.33 9.80 -6.24
N ARG A 64 -8.35 10.60 -5.16
CA ARG A 64 -9.46 11.52 -4.89
C ARG A 64 -9.61 12.60 -5.97
N PHE A 65 -8.51 13.11 -6.50
CA PHE A 65 -8.53 14.06 -7.59
C PHE A 65 -9.10 13.42 -8.87
N LEU A 66 -8.66 12.22 -9.22
CA LEU A 66 -9.17 11.46 -10.37
C LEU A 66 -10.65 11.10 -10.23
N MET A 67 -11.08 10.61 -9.06
CA MET A 67 -12.48 10.35 -8.76
C MET A 67 -13.32 11.63 -8.86
N GLY A 68 -12.79 12.77 -8.41
CA GLY A 68 -13.45 14.07 -8.56
C GLY A 68 -13.59 14.52 -10.01
N ILE A 69 -12.71 14.10 -10.91
CA ILE A 69 -12.86 14.34 -12.36
C ILE A 69 -13.89 13.36 -12.94
N LEU A 70 -13.75 12.07 -12.63
CA LEU A 70 -14.53 10.99 -13.23
C LEU A 70 -16.02 11.06 -12.85
N PHE A 71 -16.31 11.31 -11.57
CA PHE A 71 -17.68 11.43 -11.05
C PHE A 71 -18.30 12.82 -11.25
N LYS A 72 -17.51 13.81 -11.68
CA LYS A 72 -18.06 15.09 -12.18
C LYS A 72 -18.57 14.94 -13.61
N SER A 73 -18.09 13.94 -14.35
CA SER A 73 -18.54 13.58 -15.71
C SER A 73 -19.76 12.63 -15.72
N ALA A 74 -20.12 12.06 -14.58
CA ALA A 74 -21.33 11.26 -14.41
C ALA A 74 -22.30 12.06 -13.51
N PRO A 75 -23.21 12.88 -14.06
CA PRO A 75 -24.33 13.35 -13.26
C PRO A 75 -25.11 12.12 -12.80
N LEU A 76 -25.02 11.80 -11.51
CA LEU A 76 -26.01 10.96 -10.85
C LEU A 76 -27.33 11.73 -10.91
N ASN A 77 -28.09 11.48 -11.98
CA ASN A 77 -29.52 11.77 -12.02
C ASN A 77 -30.20 10.69 -11.17
N HIS A 78 -30.91 11.16 -10.14
CA HIS A 78 -31.72 10.48 -9.13
C HIS A 78 -31.00 9.89 -7.92
#